data_AF-A0A934S873-F1
#
_entry.id   AF-A0A934S873-F1
#
_cell.length_a   1.000
_cell.length_b   1.000
_cell.length_c   1.000
_cell.angle_alpha   90.00
_cell.angle_beta   90.00
_cell.angle_gamma   90.00
#
_symmetry.space_group_name_H-M   'P 1'
#
loop_
_entity.id
_entity.type
_entity.pdbx_description
1 polymer ?
#
loop_
_entity_poly.entity_id
_entity_poly.type
_entity_poly.pdbx_seq_one_letter_code
_entity_poly.pdbx_strand_id
1 'polypeptide(L)'
;MIALKVSVKNDASKFMRGYVETLSGPEKAGLNKVAGKAAVLEAAAYHREFDRAGKWRGKNYMGKGGGEGSAFGSTITAGWSFGSSDQDGAIIFNDADHYAHKVRGGTIRAKRAKALTIPIIPEARGRLAKDYEIFYHTRLFTIKGKRALFEQVEAGAKKGRKKKGKSGASGGS
;
A
#
# COMPACT_ATOMS: atom_id res chain seq x y z
N MET A 1 6.02 -12.70 5.42
CA MET A 1 7.49 -12.71 5.52
C MET A 1 8.18 -13.04 4.18
N ILE A 2 9.18 -12.24 3.81
CA ILE A 2 10.18 -12.51 2.75
C ILE A 2 11.51 -12.85 3.45
N ALA A 3 12.26 -13.84 2.96
CA ALA A 3 13.61 -14.17 3.45
C ALA A 3 14.54 -14.41 2.26
N LEU A 4 15.77 -13.90 2.34
CA LEU A 4 16.77 -13.95 1.27
C LEU A 4 18.13 -14.34 1.86
N LYS A 5 18.86 -15.21 1.15
CA LYS A 5 20.27 -15.50 1.46
C LYS A 5 21.17 -14.58 0.64
N VAL A 6 21.99 -13.79 1.31
CA VAL A 6 23.02 -12.94 0.72
C VAL A 6 24.39 -13.50 1.06
N SER A 7 25.34 -13.43 0.14
CA SER A 7 26.70 -13.92 0.35
C SER A 7 27.69 -12.92 -0.22
N VAL A 8 28.86 -12.78 0.41
CA VAL A 8 29.96 -11.95 -0.12
C VAL A 8 30.48 -12.44 -1.47
N LYS A 9 30.10 -13.65 -1.89
CA LYS A 9 30.44 -14.21 -3.21
C LYS A 9 29.47 -13.79 -4.32
N ASN A 10 28.28 -13.30 -3.98
CA ASN A 10 27.27 -12.86 -4.95
C ASN A 10 27.85 -11.69 -5.76
N ASP A 11 27.91 -11.84 -7.08
CA ASP A 11 28.47 -10.84 -8.03
C ASP A 11 29.89 -10.35 -7.73
N ALA A 12 30.61 -11.01 -6.82
CA ALA A 12 31.98 -10.68 -6.50
C ALA A 12 32.92 -11.00 -7.68
N SER A 13 33.93 -10.15 -7.85
CA SER A 13 34.98 -10.38 -8.85
C SER A 13 35.68 -11.72 -8.61
N LYS A 14 36.28 -12.29 -9.67
CA LYS A 14 37.02 -13.56 -9.58
C LYS A 14 38.12 -13.50 -8.50
N PHE A 15 38.80 -12.36 -8.38
CA PHE A 15 39.79 -12.11 -7.33
C PHE A 15 39.19 -12.17 -5.93
N MET A 16 38.09 -11.45 -5.69
CA MET A 16 37.42 -11.43 -4.38
C MET A 16 36.89 -12.81 -3.98
N ARG A 17 36.34 -13.57 -4.94
CA ARG A 17 35.94 -14.96 -4.70
C ARG A 17 37.13 -15.81 -4.28
N GLY A 18 38.25 -15.71 -5.00
CA GLY A 18 39.49 -16.42 -4.66
C GLY A 18 39.97 -16.10 -3.26
N TYR A 19 40.02 -14.81 -2.89
CA TYR A 19 40.39 -14.39 -1.54
C TYR A 19 39.43 -14.96 -0.48
N VAL A 20 38.11 -14.83 -0.69
CA VAL A 20 37.12 -15.36 0.26
C VAL A 20 37.28 -16.87 0.45
N GLU A 21 37.62 -17.64 -0.59
CA GLU A 21 37.82 -19.09 -0.45
C GLU A 21 39.00 -19.44 0.48
N THR A 22 40.04 -18.62 0.52
CA THR A 22 41.22 -18.83 1.39
C THR A 22 40.93 -18.61 2.88
N LEU A 23 39.82 -17.94 3.20
CA LEU A 23 39.45 -17.65 4.59
C LEU A 23 38.91 -18.89 5.30
N SER A 24 39.12 -18.94 6.61
CA SER A 24 38.52 -19.94 7.49
C SER A 24 37.00 -19.78 7.58
N GLY A 25 36.30 -20.84 8.00
CA GLY A 25 34.84 -20.82 8.21
C GLY A 25 34.37 -19.67 9.12
N PRO A 26 35.00 -19.43 10.28
CA PRO A 26 34.66 -18.30 11.14
C PRO A 26 34.85 -16.92 10.49
N GLU A 27 35.93 -16.74 9.72
CA GLU A 27 36.18 -15.48 9.00
C GLU A 27 35.14 -15.24 7.89
N LYS A 28 34.79 -16.30 7.13
CA LYS A 28 33.69 -16.26 6.15
C LYS A 28 32.36 -15.89 6.81
N ALA A 29 32.05 -16.48 7.96
CA ALA A 29 30.84 -16.16 8.72
C ALA A 29 30.84 -14.70 9.21
N GLY A 30 31.99 -14.18 9.67
CA GLY A 30 32.15 -12.77 10.04
C GLY A 30 31.91 -11.82 8.88
N LEU A 31 32.50 -12.11 7.71
CA LEU A 31 32.27 -11.33 6.48
C LEU A 31 30.82 -11.37 6.03
N ASN A 32 30.20 -12.55 6.00
CA ASN A 32 28.79 -12.70 5.65
C ASN A 32 27.88 -11.95 6.63
N LYS A 33 28.21 -11.91 7.93
CA LYS A 33 27.47 -11.09 8.91
C LYS A 33 27.50 -9.61 8.57
N VAL A 34 28.67 -9.07 8.22
CA VAL A 34 28.83 -7.67 7.81
C VAL A 34 28.06 -7.40 6.52
N ALA A 35 28.21 -8.26 5.52
CA ALA A 35 27.50 -8.14 4.25
C ALA A 35 25.99 -8.24 4.42
N GLY A 36 25.50 -9.12 5.29
CA GLY A 36 24.10 -9.23 5.66
C GLY A 36 23.56 -7.94 6.26
N LYS A 37 24.28 -7.34 7.22
CA LYS A 37 23.89 -6.05 7.81
C LYS A 37 23.90 -4.92 6.78
N ALA A 38 24.91 -4.87 5.91
CA ALA A 38 24.95 -3.89 4.82
C ALA A 38 23.77 -4.08 3.85
N ALA A 39 23.44 -5.31 3.49
CA ALA A 39 22.31 -5.62 2.62
C ALA A 39 20.96 -5.21 3.25
N VAL A 40 20.80 -5.32 4.57
CA VAL A 40 19.61 -4.78 5.28
C VAL A 40 19.52 -3.26 5.11
N LEU A 41 20.62 -2.54 5.31
CA LEU A 41 20.65 -1.09 5.17
C LEU A 41 20.33 -0.65 3.74
N GLU A 42 20.92 -1.32 2.74
CA GLU A 42 20.65 -1.06 1.32
C GLU A 42 19.22 -1.40 0.93
N ALA A 43 18.68 -2.53 1.39
CA ALA A 43 17.29 -2.89 1.15
C ALA A 43 16.33 -1.86 1.76
N ALA A 44 16.60 -1.39 2.98
CA ALA A 44 15.82 -0.33 3.61
C ALA A 44 15.96 0.99 2.85
N ALA A 45 17.17 1.37 2.44
CA ALA A 45 17.43 2.59 1.66
C ALA A 45 16.68 2.57 0.33
N TYR A 46 16.78 1.49 -0.43
CA TYR A 46 16.05 1.28 -1.68
C TYR A 46 14.54 1.49 -1.50
N HIS A 47 13.94 0.84 -0.51
CA HIS A 47 12.48 0.94 -0.31
C HIS A 47 12.05 2.33 0.19
N ARG A 48 12.91 3.01 0.96
CA ARG A 48 12.69 4.41 1.36
C ARG A 48 12.68 5.34 0.15
N GLU A 49 13.62 5.17 -0.77
CA GLU A 49 13.68 5.94 -2.01
C GLU A 49 12.52 5.61 -2.96
N PHE A 50 12.16 4.32 -3.05
CA PHE A 50 11.03 3.86 -3.83
C PHE A 50 9.71 4.49 -3.34
N ASP A 51 9.52 4.58 -2.02
CA ASP A 51 8.37 5.25 -1.42
C ASP A 51 8.40 6.77 -1.64
N ARG A 52 9.56 7.42 -1.45
CA ARG A 52 9.73 8.86 -1.70
C ARG A 52 9.42 9.23 -3.15
N ALA A 53 9.84 8.39 -4.09
CA ALA A 53 9.54 8.54 -5.51
C ALA A 53 8.06 8.23 -5.86
N GLY A 54 7.25 7.83 -4.87
CA GLY A 54 5.83 7.52 -5.05
C GLY A 54 5.60 6.24 -5.86
N LYS A 55 6.60 5.38 -6.05
CA LYS A 55 6.51 4.22 -6.95
C LYS A 55 5.59 3.11 -6.44
N TRP A 56 5.17 3.16 -5.17
CA TRP A 56 4.09 2.30 -4.65
C TRP A 56 2.70 2.67 -5.18
N ARG A 57 2.56 3.86 -5.75
CA ARG A 57 1.28 4.47 -6.12
C ARG A 57 1.00 4.17 -7.59
N GLY A 58 0.06 3.26 -7.85
CA GLY A 58 -0.40 2.96 -9.20
C GLY A 58 -1.34 4.02 -9.75
N LYS A 59 -1.77 3.86 -11.00
CA LYS A 59 -2.71 4.76 -11.71
C LYS A 59 -4.01 5.08 -10.96
N ASN A 60 -4.47 4.16 -10.09
CA ASN A 60 -5.69 4.29 -9.30
C ASN A 60 -5.42 4.77 -7.86
N TYR A 61 -4.27 5.36 -7.59
CA TYR A 61 -3.94 5.86 -6.26
C TYR A 61 -4.77 7.11 -5.91
N MET A 62 -5.60 7.00 -4.88
CA MET A 62 -6.58 8.04 -4.50
C MET A 62 -6.01 9.17 -3.64
N GLY A 63 -4.70 9.46 -3.69
CA GLY A 63 -4.08 10.50 -2.87
C GLY A 63 -3.88 10.11 -1.40
N LYS A 64 -3.31 11.00 -0.56
CA LYS A 64 -3.01 10.68 0.87
C LYS A 64 -4.26 10.29 1.69
N GLY A 65 -5.45 10.69 1.24
CA GLY A 65 -6.70 10.45 1.95
C GLY A 65 -6.82 11.28 3.23
N GLY A 66 -7.92 11.08 3.96
CA GLY A 66 -8.16 11.76 5.23
C GLY A 66 -7.53 11.07 6.45
N GLY A 67 -7.18 9.78 6.37
CA GLY A 67 -6.47 9.04 7.44
C GLY A 67 -4.98 8.82 7.14
N GLU A 68 -4.25 8.08 8.00
CA GLU A 68 -2.85 7.63 7.80
C GLU A 68 -2.70 6.62 6.64
N GLY A 69 -3.32 6.91 5.49
CA GLY A 69 -3.71 5.96 4.47
C GLY A 69 -2.58 5.30 3.67
N SER A 70 -1.31 5.45 4.02
CA SER A 70 -0.26 4.55 3.51
C SER A 70 1.03 4.61 4.33
N ALA A 71 1.02 4.08 5.56
CA ALA A 71 2.26 3.64 6.22
C ALA A 71 2.94 2.47 5.47
N PHE A 72 2.36 1.97 4.37
CA PHE A 72 2.86 0.83 3.61
C PHE A 72 4.36 0.90 3.28
N GLY A 73 4.83 2.01 2.70
CA GLY A 73 6.24 2.17 2.33
C GLY A 73 7.18 2.24 3.54
N SER A 74 6.75 2.92 4.61
CA SER A 74 7.52 3.00 5.86
C SER A 74 7.55 1.66 6.61
N THR A 75 6.45 0.90 6.62
CA THR A 75 6.39 -0.45 7.18
C THR A 75 7.34 -1.40 6.46
N ILE A 76 7.40 -1.36 5.12
CA ILE A 76 8.36 -2.18 4.36
C ILE A 76 9.79 -1.78 4.70
N THR A 77 10.06 -0.47 4.76
CA THR A 77 11.39 0.05 5.09
C THR A 77 11.85 -0.40 6.48
N ALA A 78 10.97 -0.31 7.47
CA ALA A 78 11.23 -0.71 8.85
C ALA A 78 11.32 -2.23 9.05
N GLY A 79 10.63 -3.01 8.20
CA GLY A 79 10.56 -4.46 8.35
C GLY A 79 11.82 -5.22 7.93
N TRP A 80 12.80 -4.57 7.29
CA TRP A 80 14.05 -5.23 6.93
C TRP A 80 14.93 -5.48 8.14
N SER A 81 15.32 -6.73 8.34
CA SER A 81 16.10 -7.17 9.49
C SER A 81 17.11 -8.25 9.12
N PHE A 82 18.18 -8.31 9.91
CA PHE A 82 19.18 -9.36 9.85
C PHE A 82 18.73 -10.54 10.71
N GLY A 83 18.81 -11.76 10.19
CA GLY A 83 18.51 -12.98 10.93
C GLY A 83 19.76 -13.65 11.48
N SER A 84 20.45 -14.40 10.62
CA SER A 84 21.60 -15.20 10.98
C SER A 84 22.65 -15.17 9.87
N SER A 85 23.86 -15.68 10.16
CA SER A 85 24.92 -15.83 9.17
C SER A 85 25.77 -17.06 9.47
N ASP A 86 26.23 -17.72 8.42
CA ASP A 86 27.19 -18.82 8.43
C ASP A 86 28.27 -18.58 7.36
N GLN A 87 29.13 -19.58 7.15
CA GLN A 87 30.20 -19.51 6.14
C GLN A 87 29.69 -19.43 4.69
N ASP A 88 28.44 -19.82 4.44
CA ASP A 88 27.84 -19.88 3.10
C ASP A 88 27.06 -18.60 2.77
N GLY A 89 26.57 -17.88 3.78
CA GLY A 89 25.93 -16.58 3.61
C GLY A 89 25.27 -16.04 4.88
N ALA A 90 24.56 -14.92 4.73
CA ALA A 90 23.68 -14.34 5.72
C ALA A 90 22.23 -14.38 5.26
N ILE A 91 21.32 -14.59 6.20
CA ILE A 91 19.88 -14.48 5.99
C ILE A 91 19.43 -13.10 6.40
N ILE A 92 18.80 -12.39 5.46
CA ILE A 92 18.06 -11.17 5.73
C ILE A 92 16.58 -11.42 5.44
N PHE A 93 15.69 -10.74 6.15
CA PHE A 93 14.25 -10.93 5.97
C PHE A 93 13.51 -9.61 6.07
N ASN A 94 12.28 -9.63 5.55
CA ASN A 94 11.30 -8.57 5.71
C ASN A 94 10.02 -9.15 6.30
N ASP A 95 9.63 -8.65 7.47
CA ASP A 95 8.47 -9.11 8.23
C ASP A 95 7.17 -8.35 7.92
N ALA A 96 7.19 -7.36 7.03
CA ALA A 96 5.97 -6.68 6.61
C ALA A 96 5.05 -7.65 5.84
N ASP A 97 3.96 -8.08 6.49
CA ASP A 97 3.06 -9.11 5.96
C ASP A 97 2.53 -8.79 4.56
N HIS A 98 2.14 -7.53 4.34
CA HIS A 98 1.61 -7.08 3.05
C HIS A 98 2.68 -7.03 1.95
N TYR A 99 3.97 -6.95 2.29
CA TYR A 99 5.05 -6.94 1.31
C TYR A 99 5.20 -8.29 0.62
N ALA A 100 5.06 -9.40 1.37
CA ALA A 100 5.14 -10.73 0.81
C ALA A 100 4.12 -10.95 -0.32
N HIS A 101 2.90 -10.41 -0.15
CA HIS A 101 1.86 -10.43 -1.18
C HIS A 101 2.20 -9.55 -2.39
N LYS A 102 2.96 -8.47 -2.21
CA LYS A 102 3.40 -7.62 -3.32
C LYS A 102 4.46 -8.28 -4.19
N VAL A 103 5.36 -9.05 -3.57
CA VAL A 103 6.47 -9.74 -4.25
C VAL A 103 6.02 -11.06 -4.87
N ARG A 104 5.35 -11.92 -4.09
CA ARG A 104 4.99 -13.29 -4.52
C ARG A 104 3.62 -13.35 -5.20
N GLY A 105 2.84 -12.27 -5.11
CA GLY A 105 1.44 -12.28 -5.51
C GLY A 105 0.54 -12.99 -4.49
N GLY A 106 -0.72 -13.19 -4.88
CA GLY A 106 -1.73 -13.86 -4.08
C GLY A 106 -3.09 -13.15 -4.17
N THR A 107 -4.15 -13.88 -3.83
CA THR A 107 -5.51 -13.34 -3.80
C THR A 107 -5.91 -13.01 -2.37
N ILE A 108 -6.02 -11.72 -2.05
CA ILE A 108 -6.60 -11.28 -0.78
C ILE A 108 -8.12 -11.42 -0.90
N ARG A 109 -8.71 -12.39 -0.21
CA ARG A 109 -10.17 -12.52 -0.10
C ARG A 109 -10.67 -11.67 1.05
N ALA A 110 -11.58 -10.75 0.76
CA ALA A 110 -12.26 -10.01 1.81
C ALA A 110 -13.09 -10.97 2.68
N LYS A 111 -12.95 -10.85 4.00
CA LYS A 111 -13.75 -11.62 4.97
C LYS A 111 -15.26 -11.42 4.76
N ARG A 112 -15.67 -10.27 4.20
CA ARG A 112 -17.06 -9.92 3.87
C ARG A 112 -17.11 -9.16 2.54
N ALA A 113 -17.39 -9.86 1.45
CA ALA A 113 -17.47 -9.26 0.11
C ALA A 113 -18.49 -8.10 0.01
N LYS A 114 -19.51 -8.08 0.89
CA LYS A 114 -20.52 -7.01 0.96
C LYS A 114 -19.97 -5.68 1.52
N ALA A 115 -18.75 -5.66 2.06
CA ALA A 115 -18.11 -4.49 2.68
C ALA A 115 -16.87 -3.99 1.91
N LEU A 116 -16.61 -4.52 0.71
CA LEU A 116 -15.60 -3.98 -0.20
C LEU A 116 -16.14 -2.71 -0.84
N THR A 117 -16.10 -1.61 -0.08
CA THR A 117 -16.42 -0.28 -0.60
C THR A 117 -15.11 0.40 -0.93
N ILE A 118 -14.76 0.48 -2.21
CA ILE A 118 -13.67 1.35 -2.64
C ILE A 118 -14.24 2.77 -2.58
N PRO A 119 -13.72 3.67 -1.72
CA PRO A 119 -14.22 5.03 -1.66
C PRO A 119 -13.95 5.72 -3.00
N ILE A 120 -14.95 6.41 -3.55
CA ILE A 120 -14.76 7.18 -4.79
C ILE A 120 -14.13 8.54 -4.49
N ILE A 121 -14.39 9.08 -3.29
CA ILE A 121 -13.84 10.34 -2.81
C ILE A 121 -12.52 10.12 -2.06
N PRO A 122 -11.44 10.84 -2.41
CA PRO A 122 -10.14 10.74 -1.74
C PRO A 122 -10.22 10.87 -0.22
N GLU A 123 -11.05 11.78 0.28
CA GLU A 123 -11.21 12.17 1.69
C GLU A 123 -11.64 10.99 2.57
N ALA A 124 -12.46 10.08 2.02
CA ALA A 124 -12.95 8.89 2.71
C ALA A 124 -11.92 7.76 2.75
N ARG A 125 -10.80 7.86 2.02
CA ARG A 125 -9.75 6.84 2.03
C ARG A 125 -9.17 6.67 3.42
N GLY A 126 -9.17 5.42 3.89
CA GLY A 126 -8.57 5.02 5.18
C GLY A 126 -9.40 5.40 6.41
N ARG A 127 -10.62 5.92 6.23
CA ARG A 127 -11.57 6.21 7.32
C ARG A 127 -12.68 5.18 7.36
N LEU A 128 -13.21 4.89 8.54
CA LEU A 128 -14.49 4.19 8.64
C LEU A 128 -15.63 5.14 8.26
N ALA A 129 -16.74 4.60 7.77
CA ALA A 129 -17.91 5.40 7.40
C ALA A 129 -18.38 6.31 8.55
N LYS A 130 -18.42 5.78 9.78
CA LYS A 130 -18.77 6.55 10.98
C LYS A 130 -17.81 7.73 11.22
N ASP A 131 -16.51 7.53 11.01
CA ASP A 131 -15.49 8.54 11.28
C ASP A 131 -15.54 9.63 10.20
N TYR A 132 -15.92 9.24 8.98
CA TYR A 132 -16.16 10.17 7.88
C TYR A 132 -17.39 11.06 8.15
N GLU A 133 -18.52 10.48 8.58
CA GLU A 133 -19.73 11.25 8.94
C GLU A 133 -19.45 12.27 10.05
N ILE A 134 -18.72 11.86 11.09
CA ILE A 134 -18.34 12.73 12.20
C ILE A 134 -17.41 13.85 11.73
N PHE A 135 -16.37 13.52 10.96
CA PHE A 135 -15.32 14.48 10.58
C PHE A 135 -15.82 15.52 9.57
N TYR A 136 -16.66 15.12 8.62
CA TYR A 136 -17.17 16.00 7.56
C TYR A 136 -18.58 16.53 7.83
N HIS A 137 -19.14 16.23 9.01
CA HIS A 137 -20.50 16.62 9.39
C HIS A 137 -21.56 16.30 8.32
N THR A 138 -21.39 15.17 7.63
CA THR A 138 -22.28 14.74 6.54
C THR A 138 -22.93 13.41 6.89
N ARG A 139 -24.17 13.20 6.43
CA ARG A 139 -24.87 11.93 6.62
C ARG A 139 -24.66 11.04 5.41
N LEU A 140 -24.15 9.84 5.64
CA LEU A 140 -24.05 8.80 4.63
C LEU A 140 -25.38 8.02 4.56
N PHE A 141 -25.84 7.74 3.35
CA PHE A 141 -27.06 6.97 3.12
C PHE A 141 -26.89 5.97 1.98
N THR A 142 -27.82 5.03 1.89
CA THR A 142 -27.88 4.06 0.78
C THR A 142 -29.09 4.36 -0.09
N ILE A 143 -28.92 4.22 -1.40
CA ILE A 143 -30.03 4.31 -2.37
C ILE A 143 -30.52 2.88 -2.65
N LYS A 144 -31.84 2.67 -2.62
CA LYS A 144 -32.44 1.37 -2.91
C LYS A 144 -31.93 0.83 -4.26
N GLY A 145 -31.42 -0.40 -4.25
CA GLY A 145 -30.86 -1.05 -5.44
C GLY A 145 -29.40 -0.67 -5.78
N LYS A 146 -28.75 0.20 -5.00
CA LYS A 146 -27.32 0.51 -5.13
C LYS A 146 -26.52 -0.15 -4.00
N ARG A 147 -25.31 -0.61 -4.31
CA ARG A 147 -24.39 -1.25 -3.36
C ARG A 147 -23.24 -0.29 -2.98
N ALA A 148 -23.60 0.93 -2.57
CA ALA A 148 -22.66 1.99 -2.20
C ALA A 148 -23.26 2.92 -1.13
N LEU A 149 -22.38 3.59 -0.39
CA LEU A 149 -22.72 4.71 0.47
C LEU A 149 -22.62 6.01 -0.33
N PHE A 150 -23.57 6.93 -0.10
CA PHE A 150 -23.67 8.23 -0.74
C PHE A 150 -23.69 9.31 0.33
N GLU A 151 -23.11 10.47 0.02
CA GLU A 151 -23.22 11.68 0.85
C GLU A 151 -24.12 12.70 0.15
N GLN A 152 -24.79 13.54 0.94
CA GLN A 152 -25.57 14.64 0.38
C GLN A 152 -24.61 15.78 0.04
N VAL A 153 -24.38 16.01 -1.25
CA VAL A 153 -23.64 17.19 -1.71
C VAL A 153 -24.62 18.36 -1.69
N GLU A 154 -24.34 19.42 -0.93
CA GLU A 154 -25.13 20.64 -1.02
C GLU A 154 -25.08 21.13 -2.48
N ALA A 155 -26.24 21.10 -3.13
CA ALA A 155 -26.35 21.53 -4.50
C ALA A 155 -26.11 23.05 -4.54
N GLY A 156 -24.96 23.46 -5.04
CA GLY A 156 -24.80 24.81 -5.59
C GLY A 156 -26.02 25.09 -6.48
N ALA A 157 -26.79 26.11 -6.10
CA ALA A 157 -28.14 26.40 -6.57
C ALA A 157 -28.33 26.20 -8.08
N LYS A 158 -28.86 25.04 -8.50
CA LYS A 158 -29.41 24.89 -9.85
C LYS A 158 -30.78 25.55 -9.86
N LYS A 159 -30.81 26.83 -10.29
CA LYS A 159 -32.03 27.60 -10.56
C LYS A 159 -33.05 26.73 -11.29
N GLY A 160 -34.25 26.72 -10.74
CA GLY A 160 -35.32 25.79 -11.09
C GLY A 160 -35.71 25.81 -12.56
N ARG A 161 -35.92 24.61 -13.10
CA ARG A 161 -36.66 24.42 -14.35
C ARG A 161 -38.16 24.53 -14.01
N LYS A 162 -38.74 25.72 -14.24
CA LYS A 162 -40.19 25.99 -14.13
C LYS A 162 -40.99 24.88 -14.84
N LYS A 163 -41.86 24.21 -14.10
CA LYS A 163 -42.90 23.32 -14.61
C LYS A 163 -43.96 24.22 -15.27
N LYS A 164 -43.96 24.32 -16.60
CA LYS A 164 -44.99 25.07 -17.35
C LYS A 164 -46.24 24.19 -17.41
N GLY A 165 -47.19 24.46 -16.51
CA GLY A 165 -48.53 23.88 -16.57
C GLY A 165 -49.22 24.32 -17.86
N LYS A 166 -49.74 23.36 -18.63
CA LYS A 166 -50.68 23.61 -19.72
C LYS A 166 -52.08 23.68 -19.09
N SER A 167 -52.63 24.88 -19.04
CA SER A 167 -54.06 25.16 -18.87
C SER A 167 -54.81 24.59 -20.08
N GLY A 168 -55.66 23.59 -19.88
CA GLY A 168 -56.63 23.15 -20.87
C GLY A 168 -57.79 24.14 -20.91
N ALA A 169 -57.94 24.84 -22.03
CA ALA A 169 -59.08 25.70 -22.31
C ALA A 169 -60.29 24.85 -22.72
N SER A 170 -61.42 25.12 -22.06
CA SER A 170 -62.77 24.65 -22.39
C SER A 170 -63.39 25.53 -23.48
N GLY A 171 -64.01 24.90 -24.48
CA GLY A 171 -64.96 25.46 -25.44
C GLY A 171 -65.38 24.31 -26.36
N GLY A 172 -66.60 23.80 -26.35
CA GLY A 172 -67.88 24.50 -26.37
C GLY A 172 -68.43 24.33 -27.78
N SER A 173 -69.33 23.36 -27.94
CA SER A 173 -70.04 23.03 -29.19
C SER A 173 -71.01 24.11 -29.60
#